data_AF-B7HYK1-F1
#
_entry.id   AF-B7HYK1-F1
#
_cell.length_a   1.000
_cell.length_b   1.000
_cell.length_c   1.000
_cell.angle_alpha   90.00
_cell.angle_beta   90.00
_cell.angle_gamma   90.00
#
_symmetry.space_group_name_H-M   'P 1'
#
loop_
_entity.id
_entity.type
_entity.pdbx_description
1 polymer ?
#
loop_
_entity_poly.entity_id
_entity_poly.type
_entity_poly.pdbx_seq_one_letter_code
_entity_poly.pdbx_strand_id
1 'polypeptide(L)'
;MESFFEVIDYHNLSKTRLREEVGKMSLSQIGDIAESLSETVKASTSHQMKREDMFDLYLGGSLNGSSDFGCRNLSCRLDTLKKAGAFSVLYSNKAYIPDYFNSYHHLVGKLDESQMKQRFFDDLIVINELRGAFEKGKLELFHLDLCPTCASVSLAGFDNIFTKEYIEELTDFYLDNLEAEVRFYRGGKLLKIEDKSQSLLDHEGIFRNDKILQNVPDGKVGREVLKEIGLVKKLIMKELSVLKFHYANSSYLGTPLLTDRNAHDKFLSQVNIQNEYSKYNSVMQQLHLETPIVENVSIDSIIRLKEAEEDAFENYKITLKKSIQSFVKEKDSITSEMIQEFYNDNIASELINLNRKMRNSKSLATKKTLGGALITGVALGVGLTTQFVSPTVLQTLGLFTFLGTTGTSAIDMFQTPNDIKNSNYYFLWKLQNSK
;
A
#
# COMPACT_ATOMS: atom_id res chain seq x y z
N MET A 1 -15.87 -14.58 -0.11
CA MET A 1 -14.48 -14.85 -0.53
C MET A 1 -14.19 -16.33 -0.74
N GLU A 2 -14.75 -17.25 0.04
CA GLU A 2 -14.61 -18.71 -0.22
C GLU A 2 -15.07 -19.07 -1.65
N SER A 3 -16.27 -18.63 -2.03
CA SER A 3 -16.81 -18.78 -3.40
C SER A 3 -15.92 -18.17 -4.50
N PHE A 4 -15.16 -17.12 -4.20
CA PHE A 4 -14.24 -16.50 -5.17
C PHE A 4 -13.05 -17.43 -5.45
N PHE A 5 -12.43 -18.00 -4.41
CA PHE A 5 -11.32 -18.94 -4.59
C PHE A 5 -11.78 -20.30 -5.10
N GLU A 6 -13.02 -20.71 -4.82
CA GLU A 6 -13.63 -21.88 -5.45
C GLU A 6 -13.69 -21.75 -6.98
N VAL A 7 -14.01 -20.56 -7.51
CA VAL A 7 -13.98 -20.31 -8.96
C VAL A 7 -12.56 -20.43 -9.51
N ILE A 8 -11.55 -19.87 -8.83
CA ILE A 8 -10.13 -20.01 -9.21
C ILE A 8 -9.72 -21.50 -9.22
N ASP A 9 -10.05 -22.23 -8.16
CA ASP A 9 -9.68 -23.63 -7.99
C ASP A 9 -10.42 -24.53 -9.01
N TYR A 10 -11.70 -24.27 -9.29
CA TYR A 10 -12.50 -24.96 -10.31
C TYR A 10 -11.87 -24.88 -11.71
N HIS A 11 -11.29 -23.72 -12.05
CA HIS A 11 -10.60 -23.52 -13.32
C HIS A 11 -9.12 -23.96 -13.32
N ASN A 12 -8.65 -24.61 -12.26
CA ASN A 12 -7.24 -25.00 -12.07
C ASN A 12 -6.25 -23.83 -12.13
N LEU A 13 -6.69 -22.62 -11.77
CA LEU A 13 -5.88 -21.38 -11.82
C LEU A 13 -5.00 -21.20 -10.57
N SER A 14 -4.51 -22.31 -10.01
CA SER A 14 -3.57 -22.32 -8.90
C SER A 14 -2.15 -21.96 -9.36
N LYS A 15 -1.33 -21.40 -8.44
CA LYS A 15 0.03 -20.88 -8.73
C LYS A 15 0.91 -21.81 -9.57
N THR A 16 0.79 -23.13 -9.43
CA THR A 16 1.67 -24.12 -10.08
C THR A 16 1.40 -24.31 -11.57
N ARG A 17 0.14 -24.12 -12.02
CA ARG A 17 -0.27 -24.36 -13.42
C ARG A 17 -0.79 -23.10 -14.11
N LEU A 18 -0.91 -22.01 -13.37
CA LEU A 18 -1.52 -20.75 -13.80
C LEU A 18 -1.05 -20.27 -15.19
N ARG A 19 0.28 -20.28 -15.44
CA ARG A 19 0.82 -19.79 -16.73
C ARG A 19 0.40 -20.66 -17.90
N GLU A 20 0.42 -21.97 -17.71
CA GLU A 20 0.06 -22.94 -18.74
C GLU A 20 -1.44 -22.85 -19.06
N GLU A 21 -2.27 -22.79 -18.02
CA GLU A 21 -3.73 -22.74 -18.17
C GLU A 21 -4.18 -21.42 -18.81
N VAL A 22 -3.70 -20.27 -18.34
CA VAL A 22 -4.00 -18.97 -18.97
C VAL A 22 -3.51 -18.91 -20.42
N GLY A 23 -2.36 -19.53 -20.72
CA GLY A 23 -1.82 -19.61 -22.07
C GLY A 23 -2.75 -20.32 -23.06
N LYS A 24 -3.52 -21.31 -22.60
CA LYS A 24 -4.48 -22.09 -23.40
C LYS A 24 -5.83 -21.42 -23.56
N MET A 25 -6.17 -20.45 -22.72
CA MET A 25 -7.49 -19.80 -22.75
C MET A 25 -7.66 -18.89 -23.97
N SER A 26 -8.87 -18.86 -24.51
CA SER A 26 -9.31 -17.83 -25.45
C SER A 26 -9.66 -16.53 -24.71
N LEU A 27 -9.75 -15.42 -25.45
CA LEU A 27 -10.18 -14.14 -24.88
C LEU A 27 -11.60 -14.19 -24.30
N SER A 28 -12.51 -14.94 -24.92
CA SER A 28 -13.86 -15.14 -24.38
C SER A 28 -13.80 -15.84 -23.03
N GLN A 29 -13.05 -16.94 -22.92
CA GLN A 29 -12.90 -17.67 -21.67
C GLN A 29 -12.30 -16.80 -20.55
N ILE A 30 -11.33 -15.94 -20.85
CA ILE A 30 -10.80 -14.99 -19.87
C ILE A 30 -11.90 -14.01 -19.42
N GLY A 31 -12.69 -13.50 -20.36
CA GLY A 31 -13.82 -12.62 -20.07
C GLY A 31 -14.86 -13.29 -19.17
N ASP A 32 -15.30 -14.50 -19.52
CA ASP A 32 -16.32 -15.27 -18.81
C ASP A 32 -15.86 -15.61 -17.37
N ILE A 33 -14.59 -15.99 -17.20
CA ILE A 33 -14.03 -16.28 -15.86
C ILE A 33 -13.90 -14.99 -15.04
N ALA A 34 -13.40 -13.89 -15.64
CA ALA A 34 -13.28 -12.62 -14.94
C ALA A 34 -14.66 -12.08 -14.51
N GLU A 35 -15.68 -12.23 -15.34
CA GLU A 35 -17.06 -11.89 -15.00
C GLU A 35 -17.57 -12.76 -13.84
N SER A 36 -17.39 -14.08 -13.91
CA SER A 36 -17.75 -14.99 -12.81
C SER A 36 -17.07 -14.62 -11.49
N LEU A 37 -15.77 -14.30 -11.53
CA LEU A 37 -15.03 -13.81 -10.36
C LEU A 37 -15.64 -12.51 -9.83
N SER A 38 -15.91 -11.52 -10.70
CA SER A 38 -16.50 -10.25 -10.31
C SER A 38 -17.91 -10.43 -9.70
N GLU A 39 -18.73 -11.32 -10.25
CA GLU A 39 -20.05 -11.63 -9.69
C GLU A 39 -19.98 -12.19 -8.26
N THR A 40 -18.99 -13.04 -7.96
CA THR A 40 -18.79 -13.51 -6.58
C THR A 40 -18.41 -12.36 -5.64
N VAL A 41 -17.64 -11.37 -6.11
CA VAL A 41 -17.32 -10.16 -5.34
C VAL A 41 -18.59 -9.34 -5.14
N LYS A 42 -19.36 -9.05 -6.19
CA LYS A 42 -20.63 -8.30 -6.13
C LYS A 42 -21.60 -8.88 -5.11
N ALA A 43 -21.83 -10.20 -5.16
CA ALA A 43 -22.71 -10.89 -4.24
C ALA A 43 -22.26 -10.75 -2.76
N SER A 44 -20.94 -10.72 -2.53
CA SER A 44 -20.39 -10.48 -1.19
C SER A 44 -20.52 -9.02 -0.75
N THR A 45 -20.33 -8.06 -1.66
CA THR A 45 -20.38 -6.63 -1.36
C THR A 45 -21.81 -6.11 -1.15
N SER A 46 -22.82 -6.67 -1.86
CA SER A 46 -24.22 -6.23 -1.74
C SER A 46 -24.81 -6.40 -0.33
N HIS A 47 -24.17 -7.20 0.53
CA HIS A 47 -24.57 -7.44 1.92
C HIS A 47 -23.81 -6.55 2.92
N GLN A 48 -22.87 -5.73 2.46
CA GLN A 48 -22.11 -4.83 3.31
C GLN A 48 -22.84 -3.51 3.50
N MET A 49 -23.56 -3.38 4.63
CA MET A 49 -24.00 -2.07 5.09
C MET A 49 -22.77 -1.19 5.40
N LYS A 50 -22.91 0.14 5.23
CA LYS A 50 -21.96 1.13 5.75
C LYS A 50 -21.57 0.77 7.19
N ARG A 51 -20.34 0.29 7.36
CA ARG A 51 -19.75 0.04 8.67
C ARG A 51 -18.68 1.08 8.86
N GLU A 52 -19.06 2.13 9.57
CA GLU A 52 -18.14 3.17 10.00
C GLU A 52 -17.17 2.59 11.05
N ASP A 53 -16.06 2.02 10.59
CA ASP A 53 -14.92 1.69 11.45
C ASP A 53 -13.66 2.36 10.92
N MET A 54 -13.11 3.25 11.73
CA MET A 54 -11.94 4.07 11.40
C MET A 54 -10.64 3.23 11.37
N PHE A 55 -10.75 1.93 11.67
CA PHE A 55 -9.70 0.93 11.61
C PHE A 55 -9.95 -0.11 10.53
N ASP A 56 -11.05 -0.01 9.78
CA ASP A 56 -11.11 -0.62 8.46
C ASP A 56 -10.41 0.32 7.46
N LEU A 57 -9.77 -0.20 6.42
CA LEU A 57 -9.04 0.63 5.45
C LEU A 57 -9.49 0.34 4.03
N TYR A 58 -9.55 1.34 3.18
CA TYR A 58 -9.62 1.16 1.74
C TYR A 58 -8.25 1.48 1.13
N LEU A 59 -7.66 0.52 0.40
CA LEU A 59 -6.32 0.70 -0.19
C LEU A 59 -6.45 1.28 -1.61
N GLY A 60 -6.03 2.54 -1.77
CA GLY A 60 -5.98 3.26 -3.04
C GLY A 60 -4.58 3.28 -3.67
N GLY A 61 -4.49 3.82 -4.88
CA GLY A 61 -3.22 3.97 -5.58
C GLY A 61 -2.59 2.63 -5.91
N SER A 62 -1.29 2.49 -5.67
CA SER A 62 -0.56 1.26 -5.95
C SER A 62 -0.68 0.23 -4.82
N LEU A 63 -1.10 0.65 -3.61
CA LEU A 63 -1.26 -0.21 -2.43
C LEU A 63 -2.26 -1.35 -2.59
N ASN A 64 -3.26 -1.20 -3.46
CA ASN A 64 -4.15 -2.32 -3.76
C ASN A 64 -3.44 -3.39 -4.61
N GLY A 65 -2.45 -3.04 -5.42
CA GLY A 65 -1.80 -4.00 -6.31
C GLY A 65 -2.59 -4.26 -7.61
N SER A 66 -3.55 -3.41 -7.98
CA SER A 66 -4.22 -3.44 -9.29
C SER A 66 -3.30 -2.92 -10.41
N SER A 67 -3.46 -3.47 -11.62
CA SER A 67 -2.79 -2.98 -12.83
C SER A 67 -3.43 -1.70 -13.42
N ASP A 68 -4.59 -1.27 -12.90
CA ASP A 68 -5.31 -0.09 -13.39
C ASP A 68 -4.89 1.21 -12.69
N PHE A 69 -4.40 1.13 -11.46
CA PHE A 69 -4.24 2.29 -10.55
C PHE A 69 -2.79 2.58 -10.12
N GLY A 70 -1.81 1.92 -10.73
CA GLY A 70 -0.38 2.11 -10.46
C GLY A 70 0.53 1.49 -11.52
N CYS A 71 1.76 1.13 -11.12
CA CYS A 71 2.68 0.40 -11.98
C CYS A 71 2.13 -0.98 -12.39
N ARG A 72 2.15 -1.28 -13.68
CA ARG A 72 1.68 -2.57 -14.22
C ARG A 72 2.66 -3.72 -14.02
N ASN A 73 3.92 -3.43 -13.68
CA ASN A 73 4.93 -4.47 -13.49
C ASN A 73 4.57 -5.35 -12.28
N LEU A 74 4.48 -6.66 -12.52
CA LEU A 74 4.14 -7.63 -11.48
C LEU A 74 5.04 -7.54 -10.25
N SER A 75 6.36 -7.35 -10.41
CA SER A 75 7.26 -7.26 -9.25
C SER A 75 6.96 -6.03 -8.38
N CYS A 76 6.75 -4.88 -9.01
CA CYS A 76 6.36 -3.65 -8.31
C CYS A 76 5.04 -3.84 -7.56
N ARG A 77 4.04 -4.44 -8.23
CA ARG A 77 2.73 -4.72 -7.61
C ARG A 77 2.87 -5.63 -6.39
N LEU A 78 3.63 -6.71 -6.49
CA LEU A 78 3.86 -7.63 -5.38
C LEU A 78 4.62 -6.97 -4.22
N ASP A 79 5.60 -6.12 -4.52
CA ASP A 79 6.37 -5.42 -3.48
C ASP A 79 5.52 -4.40 -2.73
N THR A 80 4.71 -3.61 -3.43
CA THR A 80 3.77 -2.69 -2.78
C THR A 80 2.74 -3.48 -1.97
N LEU A 81 2.18 -4.55 -2.54
CA LEU A 81 1.17 -5.37 -1.89
C LEU A 81 1.66 -6.01 -0.59
N LYS A 82 2.92 -6.46 -0.54
CA LYS A 82 3.52 -6.98 0.70
C LYS A 82 3.54 -5.93 1.79
N LYS A 83 3.92 -4.68 1.48
CA LYS A 83 3.93 -3.56 2.42
C LYS A 83 2.50 -3.24 2.88
N ALA A 84 1.58 -3.08 1.94
CA ALA A 84 0.18 -2.75 2.22
C ALA A 84 -0.54 -3.85 3.03
N GLY A 85 -0.32 -5.11 2.66
CA GLY A 85 -0.90 -6.28 3.33
C GLY A 85 -0.35 -6.46 4.74
N ALA A 86 0.96 -6.29 4.94
CA ALA A 86 1.56 -6.31 6.27
C ALA A 86 0.99 -5.19 7.16
N PHE A 87 0.89 -3.96 6.63
CA PHE A 87 0.26 -2.85 7.35
C PHE A 87 -1.20 -3.17 7.69
N SER A 88 -1.98 -3.66 6.73
CA SER A 88 -3.40 -3.98 6.93
C SER A 88 -3.58 -5.03 8.03
N VAL A 89 -2.81 -6.12 8.02
CA VAL A 89 -2.93 -7.18 9.04
C VAL A 89 -2.59 -6.68 10.46
N LEU A 90 -1.70 -5.70 10.58
CA LEU A 90 -1.23 -5.16 11.86
C LEU A 90 -2.15 -4.06 12.41
N TYR A 91 -2.58 -3.15 11.55
CA TYR A 91 -3.18 -1.88 11.94
C TYR A 91 -4.68 -1.82 11.64
N SER A 92 -5.20 -2.70 10.78
CA SER A 92 -6.61 -2.71 10.41
C SER A 92 -7.39 -3.91 10.95
N ASN A 93 -8.68 -3.70 11.13
CA ASN A 93 -9.65 -4.78 11.36
C ASN A 93 -9.81 -5.61 10.08
N LYS A 94 -10.04 -4.89 8.98
CA LYS A 94 -10.10 -5.38 7.61
C LYS A 94 -9.56 -4.31 6.66
N ALA A 95 -9.00 -4.70 5.52
CA ALA A 95 -8.76 -3.78 4.42
C ALA A 95 -9.45 -4.22 3.13
N TYR A 96 -9.92 -3.24 2.37
CA TYR A 96 -10.67 -3.40 1.13
C TYR A 96 -9.79 -2.98 -0.04
N ILE A 97 -9.83 -3.78 -1.11
CA ILE A 97 -9.17 -3.48 -2.38
C ILE A 97 -10.22 -3.53 -3.51
N PRO A 98 -10.10 -2.73 -4.57
CA PRO A 98 -11.06 -2.75 -5.68
C PRO A 98 -11.09 -4.11 -6.38
N ASP A 99 -12.25 -4.50 -6.89
CA ASP A 99 -12.38 -5.65 -7.80
C ASP A 99 -11.58 -5.44 -9.10
N TYR A 100 -10.55 -6.26 -9.32
CA TYR A 100 -9.70 -6.20 -10.52
C TYR A 100 -10.40 -6.76 -11.76
N PHE A 101 -11.33 -7.69 -11.56
CA PHE A 101 -11.89 -8.51 -12.62
C PHE A 101 -13.07 -7.80 -13.30
N ASN A 102 -13.74 -6.89 -12.59
CA ASN A 102 -14.81 -6.08 -13.15
C ASN A 102 -14.37 -5.27 -14.39
N SER A 103 -13.09 -4.91 -14.56
CA SER A 103 -12.66 -4.11 -15.72
C SER A 103 -12.44 -4.92 -17.01
N TYR A 104 -12.41 -6.26 -16.93
CA TYR A 104 -11.98 -7.12 -18.05
C TYR A 104 -12.88 -7.02 -19.28
N HIS A 105 -14.18 -6.89 -19.10
CA HIS A 105 -15.13 -6.71 -20.20
C HIS A 105 -14.87 -5.42 -21.01
N HIS A 106 -14.33 -4.37 -20.38
CA HIS A 106 -13.97 -3.12 -21.04
C HIS A 106 -12.62 -3.16 -21.77
N LEU A 107 -11.82 -4.22 -21.57
CA LEU A 107 -10.50 -4.40 -22.19
C LEU A 107 -10.56 -5.23 -23.46
N VAL A 108 -11.64 -6.00 -23.64
CA VAL A 108 -11.89 -6.76 -24.88
C VAL A 108 -11.88 -5.78 -26.06
N GLY A 109 -11.01 -6.04 -27.04
CA GLY A 109 -10.81 -5.19 -28.21
C GLY A 109 -9.90 -3.97 -28.01
N LYS A 110 -9.45 -3.68 -26.78
CA LYS A 110 -8.44 -2.64 -26.50
C LYS A 110 -7.03 -3.21 -26.31
N LEU A 111 -6.92 -4.43 -25.81
CA LEU A 111 -5.67 -5.15 -25.65
C LEU A 111 -5.59 -6.29 -26.68
N ASP A 112 -4.37 -6.60 -27.13
CA ASP A 112 -4.14 -7.82 -27.90
C ASP A 112 -4.22 -9.07 -27.00
N GLU A 113 -4.28 -10.25 -27.62
CA GLU A 113 -4.43 -11.52 -26.90
C GLU A 113 -3.30 -11.77 -25.90
N SER A 114 -2.05 -11.46 -26.27
CA SER A 114 -0.89 -11.65 -25.41
C SER A 114 -0.94 -10.71 -24.21
N GLN A 115 -1.32 -9.45 -24.42
CA GLN A 115 -1.48 -8.45 -23.37
C GLN A 115 -2.59 -8.83 -22.40
N MET A 116 -3.72 -9.32 -22.92
CA MET A 116 -4.85 -9.73 -22.10
C MET A 116 -4.51 -10.96 -21.25
N LYS A 117 -3.87 -11.97 -21.84
CA LYS A 117 -3.37 -13.16 -21.12
C LYS A 117 -2.37 -12.78 -20.04
N GLN A 118 -1.39 -11.94 -20.36
CA GLN A 118 -0.37 -11.51 -19.41
C GLN A 118 -1.00 -10.75 -18.24
N ARG A 119 -1.93 -9.83 -18.52
CA ARG A 119 -2.64 -9.08 -17.48
C ARG A 119 -3.44 -10.00 -16.56
N PHE A 120 -4.21 -10.94 -17.13
CA PHE A 120 -4.99 -11.91 -16.35
C PHE A 120 -4.12 -12.79 -15.47
N PHE A 121 -3.02 -13.29 -16.04
CA PHE A 121 -2.01 -14.04 -15.32
C PHE A 121 -1.44 -13.24 -14.14
N ASP A 122 -1.04 -11.98 -14.36
CA ASP A 122 -0.45 -11.13 -13.32
C ASP A 122 -1.45 -10.79 -12.21
N ASP A 123 -2.70 -10.48 -12.56
CA ASP A 123 -3.77 -10.20 -11.60
C ASP A 123 -4.08 -11.43 -10.73
N LEU A 124 -4.10 -12.64 -11.31
CA LEU A 124 -4.28 -13.89 -10.57
C LEU A 124 -3.09 -14.22 -9.67
N ILE A 125 -1.85 -13.88 -10.05
CA ILE A 125 -0.69 -14.02 -9.16
C ILE A 125 -0.84 -13.13 -7.93
N VAL A 126 -1.17 -11.85 -8.15
CA VAL A 126 -1.34 -10.85 -7.07
C VAL A 126 -2.40 -11.33 -6.08
N ILE A 127 -3.56 -11.77 -6.56
CA ILE A 127 -4.65 -12.24 -5.70
C ILE A 127 -4.28 -13.54 -4.96
N ASN A 128 -3.62 -14.49 -5.64
CA ASN A 128 -3.17 -15.72 -4.99
C ASN A 128 -2.07 -15.49 -3.95
N GLU A 129 -1.26 -14.44 -4.08
CA GLU A 129 -0.29 -14.04 -3.03
C GLU A 129 -0.99 -13.59 -1.76
N LEU A 130 -2.21 -13.04 -1.87
CA LEU A 130 -3.02 -12.58 -0.76
C LEU A 130 -4.02 -13.61 -0.22
N ARG A 131 -4.05 -14.83 -0.77
CA ARG A 131 -5.07 -15.84 -0.45
C ARG A 131 -5.24 -16.05 1.05
N GLY A 132 -4.13 -16.22 1.79
CA GLY A 132 -4.18 -16.40 3.25
C GLY A 132 -4.79 -15.21 4.02
N ALA A 133 -4.61 -13.98 3.53
CA ALA A 133 -5.24 -12.80 4.11
C ALA A 133 -6.74 -12.71 3.79
N PHE A 134 -7.15 -13.11 2.58
CA PHE A 134 -8.57 -13.17 2.22
C PHE A 134 -9.32 -14.26 2.98
N GLU A 135 -8.77 -15.48 3.05
CA GLU A 135 -9.38 -16.62 3.75
C GLU A 135 -9.57 -16.33 5.25
N LYS A 136 -8.66 -15.54 5.84
CA LYS A 136 -8.76 -15.09 7.24
C LYS A 136 -9.55 -13.79 7.42
N GLY A 137 -10.21 -13.30 6.36
CA GLY A 137 -11.06 -12.11 6.38
C GLY A 137 -10.34 -10.79 6.69
N LYS A 138 -9.02 -10.75 6.50
CA LYS A 138 -8.19 -9.55 6.69
C LYS A 138 -8.21 -8.64 5.47
N LEU A 139 -8.31 -9.23 4.28
CA LEU A 139 -8.52 -8.51 3.03
C LEU A 139 -9.85 -8.91 2.41
N GLU A 140 -10.46 -7.98 1.68
CA GLU A 140 -11.70 -8.23 0.94
C GLU A 140 -11.71 -7.45 -0.38
N LEU A 141 -12.18 -8.10 -1.45
CA LEU A 141 -12.43 -7.43 -2.71
C LEU A 141 -13.73 -6.65 -2.57
N PHE A 142 -13.72 -5.41 -3.01
CA PHE A 142 -14.85 -4.52 -2.94
C PHE A 142 -15.27 -4.10 -4.34
N HIS A 143 -16.54 -4.31 -4.64
CA HIS A 143 -17.15 -3.87 -5.87
C HIS A 143 -18.21 -2.80 -5.62
N LEU A 144 -18.07 -1.68 -6.33
CA LEU A 144 -19.10 -0.66 -6.41
C LEU A 144 -19.63 -0.64 -7.85
N ASP A 145 -20.95 -0.68 -8.02
CA ASP A 145 -21.63 -0.56 -9.33
C ASP A 145 -21.55 0.89 -9.89
N LEU A 146 -20.41 1.53 -9.72
CA LEU A 146 -20.08 2.83 -10.27
C LEU A 146 -18.71 2.71 -10.95
N CYS A 147 -18.66 3.00 -12.25
CA CYS A 147 -17.38 3.13 -12.92
C CYS A 147 -16.59 4.32 -12.34
N PRO A 148 -15.26 4.38 -12.47
CA PRO A 148 -14.44 5.50 -12.00
C PRO A 148 -14.97 6.87 -12.41
N THR A 149 -15.48 6.98 -13.64
CA THR A 149 -16.07 8.21 -14.16
C THR A 149 -17.41 8.54 -13.47
N CYS A 150 -18.31 7.57 -13.29
CA CYS A 150 -19.58 7.82 -12.60
C CYS A 150 -19.37 8.12 -11.11
N ALA A 151 -18.48 7.38 -10.45
CA ALA A 151 -18.09 7.61 -9.06
C ALA A 151 -17.54 9.03 -8.86
N SER A 152 -16.78 9.53 -9.84
CA SER A 152 -16.18 10.87 -9.80
C SER A 152 -17.19 12.02 -9.84
N VAL A 153 -18.37 11.82 -10.43
CA VAL A 153 -19.44 12.84 -10.55
C VAL A 153 -20.37 12.80 -9.32
N SER A 154 -20.48 11.66 -8.65
CA SER A 154 -21.35 11.49 -7.48
C SER A 154 -20.78 12.03 -6.16
N LEU A 155 -19.49 12.40 -6.13
CA LEU A 155 -18.85 12.96 -4.94
C LEU A 155 -19.05 14.48 -4.86
N ALA A 156 -20.06 14.90 -4.10
CA ALA A 156 -20.29 16.31 -3.79
C ALA A 156 -19.00 16.95 -3.22
N GLY A 157 -18.53 18.03 -3.86
CA GLY A 157 -17.39 18.83 -3.38
C GLY A 157 -16.09 18.69 -4.19
N PHE A 158 -15.84 17.57 -4.87
CA PHE A 158 -14.58 17.41 -5.64
C PHE A 158 -14.54 18.30 -6.90
N ASP A 159 -15.65 18.39 -7.65
CA ASP A 159 -15.65 19.07 -8.95
C ASP A 159 -15.51 20.60 -8.86
N ASN A 160 -15.89 21.20 -7.74
CA ASN A 160 -15.74 22.65 -7.52
C ASN A 160 -14.33 23.06 -7.08
N ILE A 161 -13.49 22.10 -6.67
CA ILE A 161 -12.15 22.36 -6.10
C ILE A 161 -11.08 22.31 -7.19
N PHE A 162 -11.19 21.38 -8.13
CA PHE A 162 -10.24 21.23 -9.24
C PHE A 162 -10.65 22.08 -10.44
N THR A 163 -10.66 23.41 -10.25
CA THR A 163 -10.97 24.36 -11.33
C THR A 163 -9.94 24.26 -12.46
N LYS A 164 -10.30 24.80 -13.64
CA LYS A 164 -9.37 24.84 -14.77
C LYS A 164 -8.07 25.55 -14.40
N GLU A 165 -8.18 26.66 -13.65
CA GLU A 165 -7.06 27.46 -13.18
C GLU A 165 -6.13 26.64 -12.27
N TYR A 166 -6.70 25.88 -11.34
CA TYR A 166 -5.92 25.00 -10.45
C TYR A 166 -5.21 23.87 -11.21
N ILE A 167 -5.86 23.28 -12.22
CA ILE A 167 -5.23 22.27 -13.08
C ILE A 167 -4.06 22.86 -13.89
N GLU A 168 -4.18 24.10 -14.37
CA GLU A 168 -3.07 24.78 -15.05
C GLU A 168 -1.93 25.10 -14.07
N GLU A 169 -2.22 25.55 -12.85
CA GLU A 169 -1.20 25.76 -11.80
C GLU A 169 -0.45 24.47 -11.46
N LEU A 170 -1.17 23.36 -11.26
CA LEU A 170 -0.56 22.05 -11.04
C LEU A 170 0.27 21.62 -12.24
N THR A 171 -0.24 21.82 -13.46
CA THR A 171 0.50 21.49 -14.68
C THR A 171 1.81 22.25 -14.72
N ASP A 172 1.78 23.54 -14.40
CA ASP A 172 2.96 24.39 -14.36
C ASP A 172 3.94 23.96 -13.25
N PHE A 173 3.45 23.62 -12.04
CA PHE A 173 4.27 23.07 -10.96
C PHE A 173 4.99 21.78 -11.37
N TYR A 174 4.27 20.83 -11.98
CA TYR A 174 4.86 19.55 -12.38
C TYR A 174 5.85 19.72 -13.51
N LEU A 175 5.56 20.57 -14.49
CA LEU A 175 6.48 20.87 -15.58
C LEU A 175 7.86 21.37 -15.10
N ASP A 176 7.94 22.06 -13.95
CA ASP A 176 9.21 22.51 -13.36
C ASP A 176 10.00 21.39 -12.67
N ASN A 177 9.34 20.28 -12.34
CA ASN A 177 9.91 19.16 -11.59
C ASN A 177 10.15 17.90 -12.46
N LEU A 178 9.78 17.94 -13.74
CA LEU A 178 10.00 16.85 -14.68
C LEU A 178 11.27 17.06 -15.50
N GLU A 179 12.03 16.00 -15.68
CA GLU A 179 13.03 15.89 -16.73
C GLU A 179 12.50 14.97 -17.83
N ALA A 180 12.71 15.36 -19.10
CA ALA A 180 12.26 14.56 -20.21
C ALA A 180 13.29 14.46 -21.34
N GLU A 181 13.31 13.31 -22.00
CA GLU A 181 14.21 13.02 -23.10
C GLU A 181 13.46 12.24 -24.19
N VAL A 182 13.60 12.68 -25.45
CA VAL A 182 13.11 11.92 -26.60
C VAL A 182 14.24 11.06 -27.14
N ARG A 183 13.97 9.77 -27.33
CA ARG A 183 14.89 8.80 -27.94
C ARG A 183 14.22 8.03 -29.05
N PHE A 184 14.92 7.82 -30.16
CA PHE A 184 14.49 6.87 -31.18
C PHE A 184 14.74 5.42 -30.75
N TYR A 185 13.71 4.58 -30.81
CA TYR A 185 13.79 3.16 -30.49
C TYR A 185 12.87 2.32 -31.39
N ARG A 186 13.45 1.28 -32.03
CA ARG A 186 12.74 0.27 -32.85
C ARG A 186 11.61 0.83 -33.74
N GLY A 187 11.92 1.88 -34.51
CA GLY A 187 10.99 2.42 -35.52
C GLY A 187 10.03 3.50 -35.02
N GLY A 188 10.21 4.02 -33.80
CA GLY A 188 9.43 5.14 -33.28
C GLY A 188 10.20 5.98 -32.25
N LYS A 189 9.69 7.17 -31.96
CA LYS A 189 10.22 8.03 -30.89
C LYS A 189 9.50 7.73 -29.57
N LEU A 190 10.28 7.59 -28.51
CA LEU A 190 9.82 7.42 -27.15
C LEU A 190 10.17 8.66 -26.34
N LEU A 191 9.26 9.09 -25.47
CA LEU A 191 9.48 10.14 -24.50
C LEU A 191 9.71 9.48 -23.13
N LYS A 192 10.94 9.56 -22.65
CA LYS A 192 11.34 9.19 -21.29
C LYS A 192 11.07 10.39 -20.38
N ILE A 193 10.39 10.18 -19.27
CA ILE A 193 10.12 11.22 -18.27
C ILE A 193 10.54 10.71 -16.90
N GLU A 194 11.33 11.52 -16.22
CA GLU A 194 11.68 11.32 -14.82
C GLU A 194 11.04 12.43 -13.98
N ASP A 195 10.33 12.04 -12.93
CA ASP A 195 9.75 12.96 -11.97
C ASP A 195 10.64 13.06 -10.74
N LYS A 196 11.36 14.18 -10.62
CA LYS A 196 12.27 14.41 -9.49
C LYS A 196 11.53 14.54 -8.16
N SER A 197 10.28 14.96 -8.21
CA SER A 197 9.44 15.05 -7.01
C SER A 197 8.87 13.69 -6.59
N GLN A 198 8.97 12.67 -7.45
CA GLN A 198 8.36 11.34 -7.28
C GLN A 198 6.90 11.45 -6.80
N SER A 199 6.15 12.40 -7.37
CA SER A 199 4.79 12.66 -6.89
C SER A 199 3.73 12.37 -7.93
N LEU A 200 4.01 12.61 -9.21
CA LEU A 200 3.14 12.26 -10.33
C LEU A 200 3.46 10.86 -10.89
N LEU A 201 4.73 10.47 -10.92
CA LEU A 201 5.18 9.16 -11.44
C LEU A 201 5.89 8.36 -10.33
N ASP A 202 5.57 7.06 -10.21
CA ASP A 202 6.21 6.14 -9.24
C ASP A 202 7.68 5.89 -9.58
N HIS A 203 7.99 5.92 -10.87
CA HIS A 203 9.32 5.74 -11.44
C HIS A 203 9.34 6.37 -12.82
N GLU A 204 10.49 6.28 -13.50
CA GLU A 204 10.62 6.72 -14.88
C GLU A 204 9.48 6.19 -15.78
N GLY A 205 8.81 7.12 -16.47
CA GLY A 205 7.75 6.83 -17.41
C GLY A 205 8.27 6.82 -18.84
N ILE A 206 7.92 5.78 -19.60
CA ILE A 206 8.22 5.70 -21.04
C ILE A 206 6.89 5.83 -21.80
N PHE A 207 6.77 6.90 -22.57
CA PHE A 207 5.57 7.22 -23.33
C PHE A 207 5.83 7.13 -24.82
N ARG A 208 4.92 6.48 -25.53
CA ARG A 208 4.91 6.47 -26.99
C ARG A 208 3.80 7.39 -27.48
N ASN A 209 4.16 8.40 -28.26
CA ASN A 209 3.20 9.26 -28.93
C ASN A 209 3.71 9.59 -30.33
N ASP A 210 3.49 8.65 -31.25
CA ASP A 210 4.09 8.69 -32.59
C ASP A 210 3.70 9.96 -33.37
N LYS A 211 2.49 10.52 -33.17
CA LYS A 211 2.06 11.71 -33.92
C LYS A 211 2.73 12.99 -33.45
N ILE A 212 2.84 13.20 -32.14
CA ILE A 212 3.37 14.46 -31.59
C ILE A 212 4.90 14.40 -31.52
N LEU A 213 5.48 13.25 -31.18
CA LEU A 213 6.93 13.12 -31.02
C LEU A 213 7.68 13.09 -32.35
N GLN A 214 7.01 12.80 -33.49
CA GLN A 214 7.64 12.74 -34.81
C GLN A 214 8.49 13.98 -35.11
N ASN A 215 7.98 15.17 -34.77
CA ASN A 215 8.63 16.45 -35.04
C ASN A 215 9.55 16.94 -33.91
N VAL A 216 9.60 16.25 -32.77
CA VAL A 216 10.46 16.64 -31.63
C VAL A 216 11.85 16.05 -31.83
N PRO A 217 12.94 16.86 -31.87
CA PRO A 217 14.30 16.34 -31.99
C PRO A 217 14.66 15.36 -30.86
N ASP A 218 15.56 14.42 -31.16
CA ASP A 218 16.11 13.53 -30.15
C ASP A 218 16.94 14.33 -29.14
N GLY A 219 16.89 13.92 -27.86
CA GLY A 219 17.60 14.56 -26.76
C GLY A 219 16.65 15.17 -25.72
N LYS A 220 17.21 16.06 -24.89
CA LYS A 220 16.47 16.67 -23.77
C LYS A 220 15.34 17.55 -24.28
N VAL A 221 14.17 17.40 -23.67
CA VAL A 221 12.96 18.14 -23.99
C VAL A 221 12.70 19.19 -22.92
N GLY A 222 12.49 20.44 -23.34
CA GLY A 222 12.18 21.55 -22.46
C GLY A 222 10.69 21.62 -22.08
N ARG A 223 10.41 22.43 -21.06
CA ARG A 223 9.07 22.71 -20.52
C ARG A 223 8.00 23.00 -21.58
N GLU A 224 8.27 23.90 -22.51
CA GLU A 224 7.28 24.33 -23.51
C GLU A 224 6.83 23.18 -24.42
N VAL A 225 7.77 22.31 -24.82
CA VAL A 225 7.45 21.14 -25.63
C VAL A 225 6.62 20.14 -24.83
N LEU A 226 6.95 19.90 -23.55
CA LEU A 226 6.14 19.05 -22.67
C LEU A 226 4.73 19.60 -22.46
N LYS A 227 4.58 20.93 -22.36
CA LYS A 227 3.30 21.62 -22.26
C LYS A 227 2.47 21.45 -23.54
N GLU A 228 3.09 21.62 -24.71
CA GLU A 228 2.45 21.42 -26.02
C GLU A 228 1.99 19.96 -26.24
N ILE A 229 2.79 18.98 -25.83
CA ILE A 229 2.41 17.56 -25.88
C ILE A 229 1.14 17.31 -25.01
N GLY A 230 0.91 18.13 -23.99
CA GLY A 230 -0.24 18.04 -23.09
C GLY A 230 -0.22 16.77 -22.22
N LEU A 231 0.93 16.11 -22.10
CA LEU A 231 1.06 14.85 -21.37
C LEU A 231 0.92 15.06 -19.86
N VAL A 232 1.56 16.09 -19.31
CA VAL A 232 1.52 16.39 -17.86
C VAL A 232 0.07 16.59 -17.40
N LYS A 233 -0.70 17.40 -18.13
CA LYS A 233 -2.12 17.62 -17.86
C LYS A 233 -2.92 16.31 -17.91
N LYS A 234 -2.66 15.44 -18.91
CA LYS A 234 -3.30 14.11 -19.00
C LYS A 234 -2.96 13.22 -17.80
N LEU A 235 -1.71 13.24 -17.34
CA LEU A 235 -1.28 12.49 -16.15
C LEU A 235 -1.98 13.00 -14.89
N ILE A 236 -2.02 14.32 -14.67
CA ILE A 236 -2.74 14.92 -13.53
C ILE A 236 -4.21 14.52 -13.55
N MET A 237 -4.88 14.65 -14.71
CA MET A 237 -6.30 14.27 -14.83
C MET A 237 -6.52 12.77 -14.59
N LYS A 238 -5.58 11.92 -15.00
CA LYS A 238 -5.63 10.49 -14.70
C LYS A 238 -5.53 10.25 -13.18
N GLU A 239 -4.55 10.83 -12.51
CA GLU A 239 -4.39 10.70 -11.05
C GLU A 239 -5.60 11.23 -10.28
N LEU A 240 -6.16 12.36 -10.69
CA LEU A 240 -7.39 12.88 -10.09
C LEU A 240 -8.56 11.91 -10.27
N SER A 241 -8.72 11.30 -11.45
CA SER A 241 -9.76 10.30 -11.68
C SER A 241 -9.56 9.06 -10.81
N VAL A 242 -8.32 8.62 -10.62
CA VAL A 242 -7.97 7.48 -9.75
C VAL A 242 -8.27 7.82 -8.29
N LEU A 243 -7.84 8.98 -7.80
CA LEU A 243 -8.14 9.44 -6.45
C LEU A 243 -9.65 9.54 -6.20
N LYS A 244 -10.41 10.16 -7.12
CA LYS A 244 -11.86 10.28 -6.98
C LYS A 244 -12.54 8.91 -6.87
N PHE A 245 -12.12 7.93 -7.68
CA PHE A 245 -12.64 6.57 -7.60
C PHE A 245 -12.37 5.93 -6.24
N HIS A 246 -11.12 5.97 -5.76
CA HIS A 246 -10.78 5.39 -4.46
C HIS A 246 -11.46 6.12 -3.30
N TYR A 247 -11.55 7.45 -3.35
CA TYR A 247 -12.26 8.24 -2.36
C TYR A 247 -13.76 7.91 -2.32
N ALA A 248 -14.39 7.67 -3.49
CA ALA A 248 -15.79 7.26 -3.56
C ALA A 248 -16.03 5.91 -2.89
N ASN A 249 -15.17 4.93 -3.17
CA ASN A 249 -15.26 3.61 -2.54
C ASN A 249 -15.04 3.70 -1.02
N SER A 250 -14.02 4.44 -0.58
CA SER A 250 -13.73 4.69 0.83
C SER A 250 -14.92 5.36 1.55
N SER A 251 -15.52 6.37 0.91
CA SER A 251 -16.69 7.09 1.42
C SER A 251 -17.97 6.24 1.44
N TYR A 252 -18.12 5.35 0.46
CA TYR A 252 -19.22 4.38 0.43
C TYR A 252 -19.10 3.39 1.59
N LEU A 253 -17.89 2.89 1.85
CA LEU A 253 -17.61 1.95 2.93
C LEU A 253 -17.65 2.60 4.32
N GLY A 254 -17.38 3.91 4.42
CA GLY A 254 -17.22 4.61 5.70
C GLY A 254 -15.87 4.33 6.34
N THR A 255 -14.84 4.12 5.53
CA THR A 255 -13.49 3.73 5.98
C THR A 255 -12.46 4.76 5.55
N PRO A 256 -11.33 4.90 6.27
CA PRO A 256 -10.20 5.68 5.80
C PRO A 256 -9.60 5.20 4.47
N LEU A 257 -9.13 6.16 3.66
CA LEU A 257 -8.39 5.92 2.41
C LEU A 257 -6.88 5.94 2.71
N LEU A 258 -6.20 4.85 2.38
CA LEU A 258 -4.73 4.76 2.42
C LEU A 258 -4.19 4.75 1.00
N THR A 259 -3.19 5.57 0.68
CA THR A 259 -2.62 5.69 -0.68
C THR A 259 -1.13 5.98 -0.62
N ASP A 260 -0.31 5.29 -1.40
CA ASP A 260 1.14 5.55 -1.48
C ASP A 260 1.53 6.65 -2.48
N ARG A 261 0.55 7.28 -3.13
CA ARG A 261 0.76 8.30 -4.16
C ARG A 261 0.87 9.69 -3.53
N ASN A 262 2.06 10.30 -3.56
CA ASN A 262 2.27 11.66 -3.04
C ASN A 262 1.38 12.71 -3.74
N ALA A 263 1.07 12.55 -5.03
CA ALA A 263 0.10 13.44 -5.71
C ALA A 263 -1.29 13.39 -5.06
N HIS A 264 -1.72 12.21 -4.58
CA HIS A 264 -3.01 12.09 -3.91
C HIS A 264 -3.05 12.90 -2.61
N ASP A 265 -1.97 12.90 -1.82
CA ASP A 265 -1.89 13.71 -0.61
C ASP A 265 -2.02 15.20 -0.92
N LYS A 266 -1.33 15.67 -1.97
CA LYS A 266 -1.45 17.06 -2.42
C LYS A 266 -2.88 17.39 -2.85
N PHE A 267 -3.55 16.51 -3.59
CA PHE A 267 -4.93 16.72 -4.04
C PHE A 267 -5.92 16.69 -2.86
N LEU A 268 -5.77 15.72 -1.95
CA LEU A 268 -6.61 15.60 -0.75
C LEU A 268 -6.47 16.81 0.17
N SER A 269 -5.27 17.40 0.28
CA SER A 269 -5.06 18.62 1.08
C SER A 269 -5.90 19.82 0.60
N GLN A 270 -6.23 19.88 -0.69
CA GLN A 270 -7.08 20.95 -1.25
C GLN A 270 -8.56 20.67 -1.07
N VAL A 271 -8.90 19.39 -0.94
CA VAL A 271 -10.25 18.96 -0.67
C VAL A 271 -10.51 19.21 0.80
N ASN A 272 -10.99 20.42 1.13
CA ASN A 272 -11.28 20.92 2.48
C ASN A 272 -12.46 20.18 3.15
N ILE A 273 -12.40 18.85 3.17
CA ILE A 273 -13.32 18.00 3.90
C ILE A 273 -12.70 17.83 5.28
N GLN A 274 -12.76 18.87 6.11
CA GLN A 274 -12.35 18.83 7.52
C GLN A 274 -13.41 18.08 8.35
N ASN A 275 -13.59 16.79 8.06
CA ASN A 275 -14.39 15.90 8.89
C ASN A 275 -13.46 14.97 9.69
N GLU A 276 -14.02 14.26 10.66
CA GLU A 276 -13.24 13.32 11.46
C GLU A 276 -12.52 12.29 10.56
N TYR A 277 -13.16 11.81 9.49
CA TYR A 277 -12.59 10.84 8.55
C TYR A 277 -11.30 11.31 7.86
N SER A 278 -11.21 12.57 7.44
CA SER A 278 -9.99 13.08 6.78
C SER A 278 -8.81 13.16 7.76
N LYS A 279 -9.08 13.48 9.04
CA LYS A 279 -8.07 13.43 10.10
C LYS A 279 -7.53 12.01 10.31
N TYR A 280 -8.41 11.00 10.29
CA TYR A 280 -7.97 9.60 10.36
C TYR A 280 -7.19 9.17 9.12
N ASN A 281 -7.58 9.62 7.92
CA ASN A 281 -6.79 9.37 6.71
C ASN A 281 -5.36 9.86 6.88
N SER A 282 -5.17 11.11 7.35
CA SER A 282 -3.84 11.67 7.58
C SER A 282 -3.03 10.87 8.60
N VAL A 283 -3.65 10.47 9.72
CA VAL A 283 -2.96 9.65 10.74
C VAL A 283 -2.58 8.27 10.19
N MET A 284 -3.50 7.56 9.52
CA MET A 284 -3.22 6.23 8.97
C MET A 284 -2.18 6.27 7.86
N GLN A 285 -2.24 7.30 7.00
CA GLN A 285 -1.27 7.56 5.95
C GLN A 285 0.13 7.75 6.53
N GLN A 286 0.28 8.61 7.53
CA GLN A 286 1.57 8.85 8.14
C GLN A 286 2.06 7.64 8.95
N LEU A 287 1.19 6.94 9.67
CA LEU A 287 1.56 5.70 10.36
C LEU A 287 2.04 4.62 9.37
N HIS A 288 1.46 4.52 8.18
CA HIS A 288 1.94 3.61 7.15
C HIS A 288 3.37 3.96 6.69
N LEU A 289 3.69 5.26 6.59
CA LEU A 289 5.00 5.75 6.19
C LEU A 289 6.06 5.64 7.30
N GLU A 290 5.65 5.84 8.56
CA GLU A 290 6.56 5.88 9.71
C GLU A 290 6.76 4.54 10.39
N THR A 291 5.78 3.63 10.28
CA THR A 291 5.88 2.34 10.92
C THR A 291 6.95 1.50 10.23
N PRO A 292 7.98 1.05 10.96
CA PRO A 292 8.92 0.07 10.42
C PRO A 292 8.18 -1.27 10.26
N ILE A 293 7.59 -1.47 9.09
CA ILE A 293 7.19 -2.81 8.65
C ILE A 293 8.49 -3.59 8.58
N VAL A 294 8.56 -4.70 9.32
CA VAL A 294 9.74 -5.53 9.35
C VAL A 294 9.98 -6.04 7.94
N GLU A 295 10.91 -5.40 7.22
CA GLU A 295 11.25 -5.79 5.87
C GLU A 295 11.59 -7.28 5.87
N ASN A 296 10.92 -8.02 4.98
CA ASN A 296 11.00 -9.47 4.75
C ASN A 296 10.17 -10.39 5.67
N VAL A 297 9.22 -9.88 6.46
CA VAL A 297 8.23 -10.76 7.13
C VAL A 297 7.05 -11.00 6.19
N SER A 298 6.76 -12.27 5.90
CA SER A 298 5.60 -12.64 5.07
C SER A 298 4.28 -12.33 5.79
N ILE A 299 3.23 -12.00 5.04
CA ILE A 299 1.88 -11.77 5.59
C ILE A 299 1.45 -12.98 6.44
N ASP A 300 1.68 -14.20 5.96
CA ASP A 300 1.39 -15.43 6.70
C ASP A 300 2.13 -15.52 8.04
N SER A 301 3.40 -15.12 8.09
CA SER A 301 4.18 -15.08 9.33
C SER A 301 3.59 -14.10 10.34
N ILE A 302 3.13 -12.92 9.88
CA ILE A 302 2.46 -11.94 10.75
C ILE A 302 1.17 -12.55 11.31
N ILE A 303 0.38 -13.21 10.46
CA ILE A 303 -0.88 -13.79 10.91
C ILE A 303 -0.64 -14.95 11.89
N ARG A 304 0.34 -15.81 11.65
CA ARG A 304 0.71 -16.88 12.62
C ARG A 304 1.18 -16.31 13.94
N LEU A 305 1.96 -15.22 13.92
CA LEU A 305 2.40 -14.56 15.15
C LEU A 305 1.20 -13.99 15.92
N LYS A 306 0.25 -13.39 15.21
CA LYS A 306 -1.01 -12.90 15.79
C LYS A 306 -1.82 -14.02 16.44
N GLU A 307 -1.95 -15.16 15.79
CA GLU A 307 -2.64 -16.33 16.35
C GLU A 307 -1.91 -16.87 17.59
N ALA A 308 -0.57 -16.86 17.58
CA ALA A 308 0.23 -17.33 18.71
C ALA A 308 0.26 -16.36 19.90
N GLU A 309 -0.01 -15.07 19.67
CA GLU A 309 0.08 -13.99 20.66
C GLU A 309 -1.22 -13.15 20.67
N GLU A 310 -2.36 -13.82 20.59
CA GLU A 310 -3.68 -13.19 20.40
C GLU A 310 -3.97 -12.12 21.44
N ASP A 311 -3.80 -12.43 22.73
CA ASP A 311 -4.06 -11.49 23.83
C ASP A 311 -3.16 -10.24 23.74
N ALA A 312 -1.87 -10.43 23.41
CA ALA A 312 -0.92 -9.34 23.27
C ALA A 312 -1.24 -8.48 22.05
N PHE A 313 -1.68 -9.11 20.95
CA PHE A 313 -2.12 -8.41 19.75
C PHE A 313 -3.38 -7.57 20.00
N GLU A 314 -4.41 -8.15 20.64
CA GLU A 314 -5.64 -7.41 20.92
C GLU A 314 -5.40 -6.28 21.92
N ASN A 315 -4.54 -6.48 22.93
CA ASN A 315 -4.16 -5.39 23.84
C ASN A 315 -3.43 -4.24 23.11
N TYR A 316 -2.47 -4.57 22.25
CA TYR A 316 -1.79 -3.61 21.37
C TYR A 316 -2.78 -2.82 20.53
N LYS A 317 -3.67 -3.51 19.84
CA LYS A 317 -4.66 -2.91 18.95
C LYS A 317 -5.63 -2.00 19.70
N ILE A 318 -6.14 -2.42 20.86
CA ILE A 318 -7.03 -1.61 21.71
C ILE A 318 -6.30 -0.35 22.19
N THR A 319 -5.05 -0.48 22.61
CA THR A 319 -4.24 0.66 23.08
C THR A 319 -3.99 1.65 21.95
N LEU A 320 -3.53 1.17 20.79
CA LEU A 320 -3.30 2.00 19.62
C LEU A 320 -4.59 2.71 19.16
N LYS A 321 -5.71 1.97 19.11
CA LYS A 321 -7.01 2.52 18.74
C LYS A 321 -7.44 3.65 19.65
N LYS A 322 -7.30 3.48 20.97
CA LYS A 322 -7.61 4.53 21.95
C LYS A 322 -6.69 5.74 21.78
N SER A 323 -5.39 5.53 21.62
CA SER A 323 -4.42 6.63 21.44
C SER A 323 -4.73 7.46 20.18
N ILE A 324 -5.01 6.81 19.05
CA ILE A 324 -5.38 7.50 17.81
C ILE A 324 -6.72 8.24 17.97
N GLN A 325 -7.71 7.60 18.58
CA GLN A 325 -9.03 8.21 18.80
C GLN A 325 -8.95 9.48 19.66
N SER A 326 -8.18 9.44 20.75
CA SER A 326 -7.95 10.62 21.58
C SER A 326 -7.22 11.70 20.81
N PHE A 327 -6.15 11.35 20.09
CA PHE A 327 -5.37 12.31 19.30
C PHE A 327 -6.23 13.02 18.23
N VAL A 328 -7.06 12.29 17.48
CA VAL A 328 -7.91 12.90 16.44
C VAL A 328 -9.00 13.79 17.04
N LYS A 329 -9.59 13.40 18.18
CA LYS A 329 -10.66 14.18 18.83
C LYS A 329 -10.16 15.47 19.46
N GLU A 330 -8.94 15.47 19.99
CA GLU A 330 -8.37 16.63 20.68
C GLU A 330 -7.86 17.73 19.73
N LYS A 331 -7.63 17.41 18.45
CA LYS A 331 -6.98 18.32 17.51
C LYS A 331 -7.96 18.83 16.47
N ASP A 332 -8.05 20.15 16.35
CA ASP A 332 -8.86 20.81 15.32
C ASP A 332 -8.32 20.57 13.91
N SER A 333 -6.98 20.49 13.78
CA SER A 333 -6.27 20.12 12.56
C SER A 333 -5.11 19.17 12.90
N ILE A 334 -4.69 18.37 11.91
CA ILE A 334 -3.57 17.42 12.07
C ILE A 334 -2.53 17.73 11.01
N THR A 335 -1.29 17.95 11.42
CA THR A 335 -0.12 18.08 10.53
C THR A 335 0.77 16.85 10.64
N SER A 336 1.67 16.67 9.67
CA SER A 336 2.65 15.58 9.68
C SER A 336 3.55 15.62 10.91
N GLU A 337 3.97 16.81 11.36
CA GLU A 337 4.80 17.00 12.55
C GLU A 337 4.07 16.52 13.82
N MET A 338 2.79 16.85 13.95
CA MET A 338 1.98 16.42 15.09
C MET A 338 1.81 14.90 15.13
N ILE A 339 1.69 14.25 13.97
CA ILE A 339 1.60 12.79 13.91
C ILE A 339 2.95 12.15 14.27
N GLN A 340 4.06 12.74 13.83
CA GLN A 340 5.39 12.28 14.19
C GLN A 340 5.64 12.39 15.71
N GLU A 341 5.22 13.48 16.34
CA GLU A 341 5.22 13.63 17.80
C GLU A 341 4.37 12.55 18.46
N PHE A 342 3.14 12.32 17.97
CA PHE A 342 2.28 11.25 18.45
C PHE A 342 2.95 9.88 18.37
N TYR A 343 3.59 9.54 17.25
CA TYR A 343 4.31 8.27 17.08
C TYR A 343 5.45 8.13 18.09
N ASN A 344 6.25 9.18 18.24
CA ASN A 344 7.39 9.19 19.16
C ASN A 344 6.94 9.00 20.61
N ASP A 345 5.89 9.71 21.02
CA ASP A 345 5.39 9.73 22.39
C ASP A 345 4.66 8.44 22.77
N ASN A 346 3.90 7.85 21.84
CA ASN A 346 3.00 6.73 22.15
C ASN A 346 3.53 5.35 21.74
N ILE A 347 4.36 5.27 20.69
CA ILE A 347 4.79 3.99 20.11
C ILE A 347 6.30 3.82 20.29
N ALA A 348 7.11 4.76 19.80
CA ALA A 348 8.57 4.60 19.82
C ALA A 348 9.13 4.55 21.24
N SER A 349 8.64 5.42 22.13
CA SER A 349 9.02 5.48 23.55
C SER A 349 8.81 4.14 24.26
N GLU A 350 7.66 3.49 24.04
CA GLU A 350 7.31 2.20 24.62
C GLU A 350 8.19 1.06 24.08
N LEU A 351 8.47 1.06 22.78
CA LEU A 351 9.40 0.10 22.18
C LEU A 351 10.82 0.26 22.74
N ILE A 352 11.31 1.49 22.92
CA ILE A 352 12.60 1.78 23.56
C ILE A 352 12.61 1.27 25.01
N ASN A 353 11.53 1.51 25.75
CA ASN A 353 11.38 1.03 27.12
C ASN A 353 11.41 -0.51 27.20
N LEU A 354 10.72 -1.21 26.30
CA LEU A 354 10.75 -2.67 26.22
C LEU A 354 12.14 -3.20 25.89
N ASN A 355 12.83 -2.58 24.93
CA ASN A 355 14.21 -2.91 24.59
C ASN A 355 15.15 -2.75 25.79
N ARG A 356 15.01 -1.66 26.56
CA ARG A 356 15.80 -1.42 27.78
C ARG A 356 15.50 -2.46 28.86
N LYS A 357 14.23 -2.77 29.13
CA LYS A 357 13.82 -3.83 30.08
C LYS A 357 14.41 -5.18 29.67
N MET A 358 14.34 -5.52 28.38
CA MET A 358 14.87 -6.78 27.88
C MET A 358 16.39 -6.87 28.00
N ARG A 359 17.12 -5.80 27.67
CA ARG A 359 18.59 -5.73 27.86
C ARG A 359 18.98 -5.88 29.33
N ASN A 360 18.26 -5.20 30.24
CA ASN A 360 18.51 -5.29 31.68
C ASN A 360 18.21 -6.68 32.23
N SER A 361 17.14 -7.33 31.75
CA SER A 361 16.82 -8.71 32.13
C SER A 361 17.88 -9.69 31.62
N LYS A 362 18.35 -9.54 30.38
CA LYS A 362 19.44 -10.36 29.82
C LYS A 362 20.76 -10.17 30.57
N SER A 363 21.12 -8.94 30.94
CA SER A 363 22.36 -8.67 31.69
C SER A 363 22.31 -9.18 33.13
N LEU A 364 21.12 -9.26 33.73
CA LEU A 364 20.91 -9.91 35.03
C LEU A 364 20.98 -11.44 34.92
N ALA A 365 20.52 -12.02 33.82
CA ALA A 365 20.63 -13.46 33.54
C ALA A 365 22.08 -13.89 33.25
N THR A 366 22.86 -13.09 32.50
CA THR A 366 24.29 -13.37 32.27
C THR A 366 25.14 -13.26 33.53
N LYS A 367 24.82 -12.33 34.44
CA LYS A 367 25.51 -12.22 35.73
C LYS A 367 25.23 -13.38 36.69
N LYS A 368 24.10 -14.09 36.54
CA LYS A 368 23.75 -15.24 37.38
C LYS A 368 24.21 -16.58 36.82
N THR A 369 24.70 -16.62 35.58
CA THR A 369 25.09 -17.86 34.91
C THR A 369 26.54 -17.75 34.46
N LEU A 370 27.48 -17.81 35.42
CA LEU A 370 28.93 -17.81 35.17
C LEU A 370 29.43 -19.17 34.60
N GLY A 371 28.58 -19.85 33.83
CA GLY A 371 28.86 -21.16 33.24
C GLY A 371 28.03 -21.37 31.98
N GLY A 372 28.57 -20.97 30.83
CA GLY A 372 28.49 -21.80 29.62
C GLY A 372 27.36 -21.60 28.60
N ALA A 373 26.64 -20.48 28.55
CA ALA A 373 25.73 -20.22 27.43
C ALA A 373 26.10 -18.93 26.70
N LEU A 374 26.76 -19.08 25.54
CA LEU A 374 26.96 -18.01 24.55
C LEU A 374 25.58 -17.53 24.08
N ILE A 375 25.19 -16.33 24.51
CA ILE A 375 23.98 -15.66 24.05
C ILE A 375 24.29 -14.99 22.72
N THR A 376 23.81 -15.58 21.62
CA THR A 376 23.89 -14.99 20.28
C THR A 376 23.03 -13.73 20.24
N GLY A 377 23.65 -12.58 19.95
CA GLY A 377 22.97 -11.30 19.83
C GLY A 377 22.12 -11.24 18.57
N VAL A 378 20.84 -10.90 18.71
CA VAL A 378 19.97 -10.55 17.59
C VAL A 378 20.38 -9.16 17.10
N ALA A 379 20.90 -9.08 15.88
CA ALA A 379 21.17 -7.82 15.20
C ALA A 379 19.85 -7.28 14.63
N LEU A 380 19.50 -6.05 15.01
CA LEU A 380 18.30 -5.35 14.55
C LEU A 380 18.53 -4.82 13.14
N GLY A 381 17.85 -5.37 12.15
CA GLY A 381 17.77 -4.79 10.82
C GLY A 381 16.40 -4.13 10.62
N VAL A 382 16.31 -2.81 10.74
CA VAL A 382 15.21 -2.04 10.13
C VAL A 382 15.72 -1.54 8.80
N GLY A 383 15.08 -1.92 7.70
CA GLY A 383 15.36 -1.29 6.42
C GLY A 383 14.55 0.00 6.31
N LEU A 384 15.25 1.03 5.83
CA LEU A 384 14.76 2.38 5.72
C LEU A 384 14.47 2.62 4.25
N THR A 385 13.21 2.60 3.85
CA THR A 385 12.78 3.16 2.57
C THR A 385 11.82 4.33 2.78
N THR A 386 12.23 5.36 3.53
CA THR A 386 11.64 6.70 3.38
C THR A 386 12.70 7.77 3.65
N GLN A 387 12.71 8.84 2.85
CA GLN A 387 13.54 10.03 3.02
C GLN A 387 13.08 10.94 4.18
N PHE A 388 12.16 10.46 5.05
CA PHE A 388 11.42 11.29 6.00
C PHE A 388 11.60 10.91 7.49
N VAL A 389 12.40 9.88 7.81
CA VAL A 389 12.77 9.63 9.22
C VAL A 389 13.87 10.61 9.61
N SER A 390 13.63 11.43 10.63
CA SER A 390 14.65 12.38 11.09
C SER A 390 15.91 11.64 11.56
N PRO A 391 17.12 12.15 11.26
CA PRO A 391 18.39 11.55 11.70
C PRO A 391 18.47 11.27 13.21
N THR A 392 17.70 11.99 14.01
CA THR A 392 17.68 11.88 15.48
C THR A 392 16.93 10.64 15.97
N VAL A 393 15.85 10.23 15.27
CA VAL A 393 15.13 8.96 15.56
C VAL A 393 16.01 7.75 15.19
N LEU A 394 16.81 7.88 14.12
CA LEU A 394 17.74 6.86 13.67
C LEU A 394 18.85 6.56 14.70
N GLN A 395 19.37 7.60 15.36
CA GLN A 395 20.43 7.46 16.35
C GLN A 395 19.92 6.96 17.71
N THR A 396 18.69 7.29 18.09
CA THR A 396 18.09 6.88 19.37
C THR A 396 17.56 5.45 19.36
N LEU A 397 17.18 4.91 18.19
CA LEU A 397 16.76 3.51 18.03
C LEU A 397 17.94 2.50 17.97
N GLY A 398 19.19 2.97 17.93
CA GLY A 398 20.37 2.08 17.94
C GLY A 398 20.51 1.24 16.66
N LEU A 399 20.21 1.83 15.51
CA LEU A 399 20.27 1.20 14.19
C LEU A 399 21.71 1.12 13.68
N PHE A 400 22.33 -0.05 13.83
CA PHE A 400 23.52 -0.42 13.04
C PHE A 400 23.07 -1.27 11.85
N THR A 401 23.39 -0.82 10.63
CA THR A 401 23.22 -1.60 9.40
C THR A 401 24.29 -2.69 9.34
N PHE A 402 23.90 -3.96 9.48
CA PHE A 402 24.80 -5.08 9.21
C PHE A 402 24.46 -5.74 7.88
N LEU A 403 25.44 -5.74 6.96
CA LEU A 403 25.44 -6.52 5.75
C LEU A 403 25.87 -7.97 6.07
N GLY A 404 24.96 -8.93 5.94
CA GLY A 404 25.35 -10.31 5.59
C GLY A 404 24.79 -11.47 6.41
N THR A 405 24.42 -12.51 5.65
CA THR A 405 24.13 -13.91 5.99
C THR A 405 22.74 -14.24 6.55
N THR A 406 21.91 -14.80 5.66
CA THR A 406 20.71 -15.58 5.94
C THR A 406 21.07 -16.81 6.78
N GLY A 407 20.60 -16.85 8.04
CA GLY A 407 20.62 -18.03 8.88
C GLY A 407 19.20 -18.33 9.35
N THR A 408 18.71 -19.53 9.07
CA THR A 408 17.40 -20.03 9.50
C THR A 408 17.34 -20.25 11.00
N SER A 409 16.30 -19.68 11.62
CA SER A 409 15.59 -20.11 12.84
C SER A 409 16.39 -20.35 14.13
N ALA A 410 16.14 -19.49 15.13
CA ALA A 410 16.18 -19.87 16.55
C ALA A 410 15.14 -19.06 17.35
N ILE A 411 13.85 -19.39 17.15
CA ILE A 411 12.82 -19.11 18.16
C ILE A 411 12.89 -20.27 19.15
N ASP A 412 13.87 -20.26 20.04
CA ASP A 412 13.84 -21.12 21.22
C ASP A 412 14.18 -20.33 22.49
N MET A 413 13.15 -20.24 23.33
CA MET A 413 13.18 -20.18 24.78
C MET A 413 14.23 -19.30 25.45
N PHE A 414 13.93 -18.01 25.53
CA PHE A 414 14.11 -17.30 26.79
C PHE A 414 12.73 -16.98 27.36
N GLN A 415 12.55 -17.20 28.66
CA GLN A 415 11.36 -16.70 29.37
C GLN A 415 11.37 -15.18 29.25
N THR A 416 10.66 -14.63 28.26
CA THR A 416 10.40 -13.20 28.23
C THR A 416 9.77 -12.86 29.58
N PRO A 417 10.40 -11.96 30.35
CA PRO A 417 9.88 -11.55 31.64
C PRO A 417 8.40 -11.17 31.55
N ASN A 418 7.60 -11.58 32.54
CA ASN A 418 6.15 -11.32 32.55
C ASN A 418 5.84 -9.82 32.44
N ASP A 419 6.69 -8.94 32.97
CA ASP A 419 6.56 -7.49 32.86
C ASP A 419 6.79 -6.94 31.44
N ILE A 420 7.47 -7.70 30.58
CA ILE A 420 7.63 -7.39 29.15
C ILE A 420 6.46 -7.97 28.36
N LYS A 421 6.04 -9.21 28.66
CA LYS A 421 4.86 -9.84 28.01
C LYS A 421 3.56 -9.07 28.26
N ASN A 422 3.42 -8.48 29.43
CA ASN A 422 2.23 -7.72 29.82
C ASN A 422 2.21 -6.27 29.29
N SER A 423 3.21 -5.85 28.51
CA SER A 423 3.21 -4.51 27.92
C SER A 423 2.22 -4.41 26.76
N ASN A 424 1.57 -3.25 26.66
CA ASN A 424 0.65 -2.94 25.57
C ASN A 424 1.30 -3.02 24.18
N TYR A 425 2.62 -2.84 24.07
CA TYR A 425 3.33 -2.90 22.78
C TYR A 425 4.18 -4.17 22.63
N TYR A 426 3.96 -5.19 23.48
CA TYR A 426 4.71 -6.44 23.43
C TYR A 426 4.62 -7.12 22.05
N PHE A 427 3.43 -7.17 21.46
CA PHE A 427 3.22 -7.79 20.15
C PHE A 427 4.09 -7.12 19.06
N LEU A 428 4.03 -5.79 18.97
CA LEU A 428 4.81 -5.02 18.00
C LEU A 428 6.32 -5.19 18.24
N TRP A 429 6.75 -5.19 19.50
CA TRP A 429 8.13 -5.49 19.87
C TRP A 429 8.56 -6.89 19.42
N LYS A 430 7.74 -7.92 19.68
CA LYS A 430 8.06 -9.30 19.30
C LYS A 430 8.14 -9.46 17.77
N LEU A 431 7.23 -8.82 17.03
CA LEU A 431 7.26 -8.79 15.58
C LEU A 431 8.57 -8.20 15.05
N GLN A 432 9.01 -7.05 15.56
CA GLN A 432 10.28 -6.42 15.20
C GLN A 432 11.51 -7.29 15.47
N ASN A 433 11.40 -8.24 16.41
CA ASN A 433 12.47 -9.14 16.82
C ASN A 433 12.35 -10.56 16.22
N SER A 434 11.38 -10.80 15.33
CA SER A 434 11.05 -12.14 14.80
C SER A 434 11.84 -12.58 13.55
N LYS A 435 13.01 -11.99 13.29
CA LYS A 435 13.85 -12.31 12.12
C LYS A 435 14.58 -13.63 12.23
#